data_AF-A0A2I1K7E4-F1
#
_entry.id   AF-A0A2I1K7E4-F1
#
_cell.length_a   1.000
_cell.length_b   1.000
_cell.length_c   1.000
_cell.angle_alpha   90.00
_cell.angle_beta   90.00
_cell.angle_gamma   90.00
#
_symmetry.space_group_name_H-M   'P 1'
#
loop_
_entity.id
_entity.type
_entity.pdbx_description
1 polymer ?
#
loop_
_entity_poly.entity_id
_entity_poly.type
_entity_poly.pdbx_seq_one_letter_code
_entity_poly.pdbx_strand_id
1 'polypeptide(L)' 'MVAPGFVETPMTAAIPENVKQGMINSIPVKRIGYPKDIAYAYMFLAAKESGYITGQNLQVNGGMNM' A
#
# COMPACT_ATOMS: atom_id res chain seq x y z
N MET A 1 5.99 11.26 -1.94
CA MET A 1 4.80 10.82 -1.17
C MET A 1 4.67 9.31 -1.32
N VAL A 2 4.22 8.60 -0.30
CA VAL A 2 3.84 7.18 -0.42
C VAL A 2 2.32 7.13 -0.48
N ALA A 3 1.77 6.43 -1.47
CA ALA A 3 0.33 6.25 -1.67
C ALA A 3 -0.06 4.79 -1.42
N PRO A 4 -0.52 4.45 -0.19
CA PRO A 4 -1.00 3.11 0.13
C PRO A 4 -2.29 2.77 -0.61
N GLY A 5 -2.45 1.50 -0.97
CA GLY A 5 -3.73 0.94 -1.39
C GLY A 5 -4.58 0.47 -0.20
N PHE A 6 -5.27 -0.65 -0.35
CA PHE A 6 -6.02 -1.29 0.73
C PHE A 6 -5.05 -1.98 1.71
N VAL A 7 -4.95 -1.47 2.94
CA VAL A 7 -3.96 -1.92 3.95
C VAL A 7 -4.65 -2.31 5.24
N GLU A 8 -4.19 -3.41 5.85
CA GLU A 8 -4.69 -3.90 7.13
C GLU A 8 -4.42 -2.90 8.26
N THR A 9 -5.50 -2.33 8.79
CA THR A 9 -5.52 -1.40 9.91
C THR A 9 -6.80 -1.63 10.72
N PRO A 10 -6.93 -1.06 11.94
CA PRO A 10 -8.20 -1.08 12.66
C PRO A 10 -9.37 -0.51 11.86
N MET A 11 -9.12 0.48 10.98
CA MET A 11 -10.14 1.05 10.10
C MET A 11 -10.65 0.04 9.08
N THR A 12 -9.76 -0.73 8.43
CA THR A 12 -10.17 -1.74 7.44
C THR A 12 -10.72 -3.01 8.08
N ALA A 13 -10.38 -3.27 9.35
CA ALA A 13 -10.95 -4.37 10.12
C ALA A 13 -12.47 -4.22 10.34
N ALA A 14 -12.98 -2.98 10.39
CA ALA A 14 -14.40 -2.69 10.53
C ALA A 14 -15.23 -2.94 9.26
N ILE A 15 -14.59 -3.22 8.12
CA ILE A 15 -15.28 -3.50 6.85
C ILE A 15 -15.87 -4.92 6.88
N PRO A 16 -17.09 -5.16 6.37
CA PRO A 16 -17.64 -6.51 6.26
C PRO A 16 -16.78 -7.44 5.39
N GLU A 17 -16.67 -8.71 5.77
CA GLU A 17 -15.73 -9.65 5.14
C GLU A 17 -16.00 -9.88 3.64
N ASN A 18 -17.28 -9.94 3.24
CA ASN A 18 -17.67 -10.05 1.84
C ASN A 18 -17.20 -8.85 1.00
N VAL A 19 -17.21 -7.64 1.59
CA VAL A 19 -16.73 -6.42 0.94
C VAL A 19 -15.20 -6.42 0.87
N LYS A 20 -14.51 -6.80 1.96
CA LYS A 20 -13.03 -6.95 1.94
C LYS A 20 -12.59 -7.92 0.86
N GLN A 21 -13.24 -9.08 0.77
CA GLN A 21 -12.88 -10.10 -0.23
C GLN A 21 -13.10 -9.59 -1.66
N GLY A 22 -14.18 -8.83 -1.90
CA GLY A 22 -14.41 -8.15 -3.17
C GLY A 22 -13.28 -7.18 -3.54
N MET A 23 -12.82 -6.38 -2.59
CA MET A 23 -11.68 -5.47 -2.78
C MET A 23 -10.37 -6.24 -3.01
N ILE A 24 -10.09 -7.29 -2.23
CA ILE A 24 -8.88 -8.11 -2.40
C ILE A 24 -8.85 -8.76 -3.79
N ASN A 25 -10.00 -9.18 -4.30
CA ASN A 25 -10.11 -9.78 -5.63
C ASN A 25 -9.82 -8.79 -6.77
N SER A 26 -10.03 -7.48 -6.58
CA SER A 26 -9.69 -6.46 -7.59
C SER A 26 -8.20 -6.09 -7.57
N ILE A 27 -7.49 -6.36 -6.47
CA ILE A 27 -6.05 -6.13 -6.36
C ILE A 27 -5.29 -7.17 -7.22
N PRO A 28 -4.39 -6.76 -8.12
CA PRO A 28 -3.57 -7.69 -8.92
C PRO A 28 -2.75 -8.69 -8.11
N VAL A 29 -2.12 -8.26 -7.01
CA VAL A 29 -1.34 -9.17 -6.13
C VAL A 29 -2.21 -10.07 -5.23
N LYS A 30 -3.54 -9.98 -5.31
CA LYS A 30 -4.51 -10.85 -4.61
C LYS A 30 -4.37 -10.95 -3.09
N ARG A 31 -3.91 -9.87 -2.46
CA ARG A 31 -3.87 -9.73 -0.99
C ARG A 31 -4.06 -8.29 -0.56
N ILE A 32 -4.50 -8.12 0.69
CA ILE A 32 -4.40 -6.84 1.38
C ILE A 32 -2.92 -6.48 1.63
N GLY A 33 -2.61 -5.19 1.63
CA GLY A 33 -1.33 -4.70 2.11
C GLY A 33 -1.24 -4.79 3.62
N TYR A 34 -0.03 -4.89 4.17
CA TYR A 34 0.23 -4.82 5.60
C TYR A 34 0.99 -3.53 5.93
N PRO A 35 0.91 -3.02 7.17
CA PRO A 35 1.67 -1.83 7.58
C PRO A 35 3.18 -1.92 7.27
N LYS A 36 3.75 -3.14 7.32
CA LYS A 36 5.16 -3.38 6.96
C LYS A 36 5.46 -3.13 5.48
N ASP A 37 4.54 -3.42 4.57
CA ASP A 37 4.71 -3.14 3.13
C ASP A 37 4.89 -1.63 2.90
N ILE A 38 4.11 -0.81 3.62
CA ILE A 38 4.17 0.65 3.56
C ILE A 38 5.44 1.17 4.25
N ALA A 39 5.79 0.60 5.40
CA ALA A 39 6.99 0.98 6.15
C ALA A 39 8.27 0.81 5.34
N TYR A 40 8.41 -0.29 4.59
CA TYR A 40 9.58 -0.50 3.74
C TYR A 40 9.68 0.51 2.59
N ALA A 41 8.55 0.95 2.03
CA ALA A 41 8.55 2.01 1.03
C ALA A 41 9.03 3.36 1.61
N TYR A 42 8.61 3.69 2.84
CA TYR A 42 9.16 4.84 3.56
C TYR A 42 10.64 4.67 3.87
N MET A 43 11.07 3.48 4.31
CA MET A 43 12.49 3.19 4.57
C MET A 43 13.33 3.39 3.31
N PHE A 44 12.86 2.91 2.16
CA PHE A 44 13.51 3.11 0.86
C PHE A 44 13.64 4.59 0.52
N LEU A 45 12.57 5.38 0.67
CA LEU A 45 12.61 6.82 0.35
C LEU A 45 13.44 7.63 1.35
N ALA A 46 13.54 7.18 2.60
CA ALA A 46 14.35 7.81 3.64
C ALA A 46 15.84 7.43 3.57
N ALA A 47 16.20 6.40 2.80
CA ALA A 47 17.58 5.96 2.65
C ALA A 47 18.44 7.04 1.97
N LYS A 48 19.71 7.16 2.36
CA LYS A 48 20.64 8.15 1.81
C LYS A 48 20.84 7.98 0.31
N GLU A 49 20.80 6.73 -0.14
CA GLU A 49 20.93 6.29 -1.52
C GLU A 49 19.79 6.84 -2.40
N SER A 50 18.63 7.13 -1.82
CA SER A 50 17.46 7.67 -2.51
C SER A 50 17.49 9.20 -2.67
N GLY A 51 18.60 9.86 -2.33
CA GLY A 51 18.71 11.32 -2.27
C GLY A 51 18.46 12.09 -3.57
N TYR A 52 18.41 11.42 -4.73
CA TYR A 52 18.06 12.03 -6.02
C TYR A 52 16.59 11.83 -6.42
N ILE A 53 15.80 11.12 -5.60
CA ILE A 53 14.37 10.90 -5.81
C ILE A 53 13.60 12.01 -5.11
N THR A 54 13.07 12.96 -5.89
CA THR A 54 12.26 14.07 -5.37
C THR A 54 11.03 14.32 -6.24
N GLY A 55 9.97 14.85 -5.64
CA GLY A 55 8.69 15.14 -6.31
C GLY A 55 7.87 13.92 -6.73
N GLN A 56 8.33 12.70 -6.42
CA GLN A 56 7.67 11.46 -6.85
C GLN A 56 6.55 11.02 -5.90
N ASN A 57 5.54 10.35 -6.48
CA ASN A 57 4.51 9.62 -5.73
C ASN A 57 4.71 8.11 -5.93
N LEU A 58 5.00 7.40 -4.84
CA LEU A 58 5.25 5.96 -4.86
C LEU A 58 3.95 5.21 -4.51
N GLN A 59 3.35 4.57 -5.52
CA GLN A 59 2.18 3.73 -5.34
C GLN A 59 2.58 2.41 -4.65
N VAL A 60 2.02 2.16 -3.47
CA VAL A 60 2.21 0.92 -2.70
C VAL A 60 0.85 0.30 -2.46
N ASN A 61 0.22 -0.12 -3.56
CA ASN A 61 -1.20 -0.45 -3.60
C ASN A 61 -1.49 -1.84 -4.20
N GLY A 62 -0.46 -2.66 -4.43
CA GLY A 62 -0.63 -4.00 -5.00
C GLY A 62 -1.13 -4.02 -6.45
N GLY A 63 -1.06 -2.88 -7.15
CA GLY A 63 -1.58 -2.68 -8.51
C GLY A 63 -3.05 -2.28 -8.56
N MET A 64 -3.65 -1.88 -7.43
CA MET A 64 -5.07 -1.50 -7.36
C MET A 64 -5.39 -0.28 -8.25
N ASN A 65 -4.45 0.66 -8.35
CA ASN A 65 -4.54 1.84 -9.22
C ASN A 65 -3.18 2.06 -9.92
N MET A 66 -3.21 2.66 -11.12
CA MET A 66 -2.03 3.07 -11.91
C MET A 66 -1.86 4.59 -11.86
#